data_AF-A0A1B9S0H5-F1
#
_entry.id   AF-A0A1B9S0H5-F1
#
_cell.length_a   1.000
_cell.length_b   1.000
_cell.length_c   1.000
_cell.angle_alpha   90.00
_cell.angle_beta   90.00
_cell.angle_gamma   90.00
#
_symmetry.space_group_name_H-M   'P 1'
#
loop_
_entity.id
_entity.type
_entity.pdbx_description
1 polymer ?
#
loop_
_entity_poly.entity_id
_entity_poly.type
_entity_poly.pdbx_seq_one_letter_code
_entity_poly.pdbx_strand_id
1 'polypeptide(L)' 'MRRYNLRREENDQWQVVDGQTMLPAELDGMPIKGMVWQEACDMVDLMNSLDLINHAAKRYEKHGNATR' A
#
# COMPACT_ATOMS: atom_id res chain seq x y z
N MET A 1 8.55 8.15 -1.98
CA MET A 1 7.46 8.47 -1.02
C MET A 1 6.71 7.18 -0.74
N ARG A 2 6.25 6.96 0.49
CA ARG A 2 5.39 5.82 0.83
C ARG A 2 3.95 6.18 0.46
N ARG A 3 3.27 5.33 -0.30
CA ARG A 3 1.87 5.54 -0.71
C ARG A 3 0.92 5.18 0.41
N TYR A 4 1.16 4.05 1.07
CA TYR A 4 0.25 3.51 2.07
C TYR A 4 0.64 3.98 3.46
N ASN A 5 -0.36 4.33 4.27
CA ASN A 5 -0.21 4.80 5.65
C ASN A 5 -1.25 4.16 6.56
N LEU A 6 -1.09 4.39 7.87
CA LEU A 6 -2.03 3.91 8.90
C LEU A 6 -3.03 4.98 9.30
N ARG A 7 -4.26 4.54 9.58
CA ARG A 7 -5.29 5.34 10.24
C ARG A 7 -5.90 4.53 11.39
N ARG A 8 -6.00 5.13 12.57
CA ARG A 8 -6.67 4.53 13.73
C ARG A 8 -8.19 4.57 13.54
N GLU A 9 -8.86 3.50 13.91
CA GLU A 9 -10.31 3.36 13.93
C GLU A 9 -10.89 3.71 15.31
N GLU A 10 -12.21 3.86 15.42
CA GLU A 10 -12.89 4.21 16.68
C GLU A 10 -12.77 3.12 17.75
N ASN A 11 -12.57 1.87 17.34
CA ASN A 11 -12.48 0.68 18.20
C ASN A 11 -11.05 0.33 18.63
N ASP A 12 -10.11 1.27 18.49
CA ASP A 12 -8.68 1.08 18.78
C ASP A 12 -7.95 0.07 17.87
N GLN A 13 -8.55 -0.26 16.73
CA GLN A 13 -7.89 -1.03 15.66
C GLN A 13 -7.31 -0.08 14.61
N TRP A 14 -6.55 -0.66 13.69
CA TRP A 14 -5.85 0.05 12.63
C TRP A 14 -6.26 -0.45 11.26
N GLN A 15 -6.40 0.50 10.34
CA GLN A 15 -6.61 0.25 8.92
C GLN A 15 -5.49 0.87 8.09
N VAL A 16 -5.25 0.28 6.92
CA VAL A 16 -4.38 0.86 5.91
C VAL A 16 -5.17 1.82 5.04
N VAL A 17 -4.59 2.97 4.74
CA VAL A 17 -5.16 3.97 3.83
C VAL A 17 -4.20 4.25 2.69
N ASP A 18 -4.76 4.46 1.50
CA ASP A 18 -4.02 4.97 0.36
C ASP A 18 -3.83 6.49 0.53
N GLY A 19 -2.57 6.93 0.63
CA GLY A 19 -2.21 8.34 0.81
C GLY A 19 -2.53 9.23 -0.39
N GLN A 20 -2.86 8.67 -1.56
CA GLN A 20 -3.31 9.46 -2.71
C GLN A 20 -4.81 9.74 -2.67
N THR A 21 -5.62 8.74 -2.32
CA THR A 21 -7.09 8.84 -2.34
C THR A 21 -7.68 9.16 -0.97
N MET A 22 -6.90 8.97 0.10
CA MET A 22 -7.32 9.04 1.50
C MET A 22 -8.40 8.02 1.90
N LEU A 23 -8.68 7.05 1.02
CA LEU A 23 -9.62 5.96 1.23
C LEU A 23 -8.91 4.75 1.86
N PRO A 24 -9.67 3.84 2.52
CA PRO A 24 -9.13 2.55 2.93
C PRO A 24 -8.49 1.83 1.75
N ALA A 25 -7.29 1.29 1.96
CA ALA A 25 -6.67 0.45 0.95
C ALA A 25 -7.39 -0.89 0.90
N GLU A 26 -7.53 -1.44 -0.30
CA GLU A 26 -8.26 -2.68 -0.55
C GLU A 26 -7.33 -3.78 -1.06
N LEU A 27 -7.58 -5.00 -0.60
CA LEU A 27 -7.01 -6.22 -1.15
C LEU A 27 -8.17 -7.10 -1.61
N ASP A 28 -8.21 -7.44 -2.89
CA ASP A 28 -9.30 -8.23 -3.50
C ASP A 28 -10.70 -7.63 -3.24
N GLY A 29 -10.81 -6.30 -3.35
CA GLY A 29 -12.06 -5.57 -3.09
C GLY A 29 -12.48 -5.50 -1.61
N MET A 30 -11.66 -6.02 -0.69
CA MET A 30 -11.90 -5.94 0.74
C MET A 30 -11.00 -4.90 1.40
N PRO A 31 -11.54 -3.97 2.20
CA PRO A 31 -10.74 -2.98 2.91
C PRO A 31 -9.86 -3.65 3.97
N ILE A 32 -8.59 -3.23 4.00
CA ILE A 32 -7.57 -3.76 4.92
C ILE A 32 -7.68 -3.01 6.24
N LYS A 33 -8.45 -3.57 7.18
CA LYS A 33 -8.83 -2.91 8.43
C LYS A 33 -8.94 -3.87 9.61
N GLY A 34 -9.14 -3.33 10.82
CA GLY A 34 -9.39 -4.13 12.02
C GLY A 34 -8.16 -4.85 12.59
N MET A 35 -6.95 -4.39 12.25
CA MET A 35 -5.70 -4.99 12.72
C MET A 35 -5.24 -4.38 14.03
N VAL A 36 -4.47 -5.15 14.80
CA VAL A 36 -3.69 -4.57 15.91
C VAL A 36 -2.51 -3.77 15.36
N TRP A 37 -1.93 -2.89 16.18
CA TRP A 37 -0.84 -2.00 15.76
C TRP A 37 0.31 -2.72 15.03
N GLN A 38 0.82 -3.81 15.60
CA GLN A 38 1.95 -4.53 15.03
C GLN A 38 1.63 -5.12 13.64
N GLU A 39 0.49 -5.79 13.50
CA GLU A 39 0.02 -6.32 12.21
C GLU A 39 -0.18 -5.22 11.17
N ALA A 40 -0.72 -4.08 11.61
CA ALA A 40 -0.94 -2.94 10.73
C ALA A 40 0.37 -2.33 10.24
N CYS A 41 1.39 -2.22 11.11
CA CYS A 41 2.73 -1.80 10.71
C CYS A 41 3.33 -2.75 9.67
N ASP A 42 3.29 -4.05 9.93
CA ASP A 42 3.83 -5.07 9.03
C ASP A 42 3.12 -5.01 7.65
N MET A 43 1.80 -4.86 7.66
CA MET A 43 1.00 -4.72 6.43
C MET A 43 1.37 -3.46 5.62
N VAL A 44 1.54 -2.31 6.29
CA VAL A 44 1.94 -1.07 5.60
C VAL A 44 3.34 -1.17 4.99
N ASP A 45 4.28 -1.83 5.67
CA ASP A 45 5.61 -2.05 5.12
C ASP A 45 5.58 -3.01 3.92
N LEU A 46 4.77 -4.07 3.97
CA LEU A 46 4.54 -4.96 2.83
C LEU A 46 3.95 -4.22 1.62
N MET A 47 2.88 -3.45 1.83
CA MET A 47 2.20 -2.73 0.74
C MET A 47 3.10 -1.68 0.09
N ASN A 48 3.87 -0.93 0.89
CA ASN A 48 4.83 0.05 0.35
C ASN A 48 6.00 -0.62 -0.38
N SER A 49 6.43 -1.80 0.07
CA SER A 49 7.46 -2.58 -0.63
C SER A 49 6.96 -3.06 -2.00
N LEU A 50 5.72 -3.55 -2.07
CA LEU A 50 5.08 -3.97 -3.32
C LEU A 50 4.88 -2.80 -4.28
N ASP A 51 4.44 -1.64 -3.78
CA ASP A 51 4.28 -0.42 -4.59
C ASP A 51 5.62 0.02 -5.21
N LEU A 52 6.71 -0.03 -4.42
CA LEU A 52 8.06 0.27 -4.89
C LEU A 52 8.52 -0.69 -5.99
N ILE A 53 8.30 -2.00 -5.79
CA ILE A 53 8.64 -3.03 -6.79
C ILE A 53 7.86 -2.80 -8.09
N ASN A 54 6.55 -2.53 -7.99
CA ASN A 54 5.70 -2.26 -9.14
C ASN A 54 6.16 -1.01 -9.91
N HIS A 55 6.52 0.06 -9.19
CA HIS A 55 7.09 1.26 -9.81
C HIS A 55 8.42 0.99 -10.52
N ALA A 56 9.29 0.17 -9.94
CA ALA A 56 10.54 -0.24 -10.58
C ALA A 56 10.28 -1.09 -11.84
N ALA A 57 9.37 -2.06 -11.78
CA ALA A 57 9.00 -2.91 -12.90
C ALA A 57 8.50 -2.08 -14.10
N LYS A 58 7.57 -1.14 -13.87
CA LYS A 58 7.07 -0.22 -14.91
C LYS A 58 8.18 0.62 -15.56
N ARG A 59 9.18 1.03 -14.78
CA ARG A 59 10.35 1.75 -15.30
C ARG A 59 11.17 0.86 -16.24
N TYR A 60 11.41 -0.40 -15.88
CA TYR A 60 12.11 -1.36 -16.73
C TYR A 60 11.34 -1.63 -18.03
N GLU A 61 10.03 -1.85 -17.98
CA GLU A 61 9.19 -2.04 -19.17
C GLU A 61 9.30 -0.86 -20.13
N LYS A 62 9.23 0.37 -19.61
CA LYS A 62 9.35 1.59 -20.42
C LYS A 62 10.71 1.70 -21.11
N HIS A 63 11.80 1.30 -20.43
CA HIS A 63 13.15 1.32 -21.02
C HIS A 63 13.37 0.18 -22.02
N GLY A 64 12.82 -1.01 -21.75
CA GLY A 64 12.84 -2.14 -22.69
C GLY A 64 12.11 -1.84 -23.99
N ASN A 65 10.98 -1.13 -23.93
CA ASN A 65 10.20 -0.72 -25.11
C ASN A 65 10.78 0.49 -25.85
N ALA A 66 11.61 1.33 -25.22
CA ALA A 66 12.28 2.45 -25.91
C ALA A 66 13.50 2.02 -26.74
N THR A 67 13.94 0.77 -26.58
CA THR A 67 15.13 0.20 -27.25
C THR A 67 14.76 -0.80 -28.36
N ARG A 68 13.46 -0.98 -28.62
CA ARG A 68 12.89 -1.82 -29.68
C ARG A 68 12.25 -0.95 -30.74
#